data_AF-A0A9E0GKF5-F1
#
_entry.id   AF-A0A9E0GKF5-F1
#
_cell.length_a   1.000
_cell.length_b   1.000
_cell.length_c   1.000
_cell.angle_alpha   90.00
_cell.angle_beta   90.00
_cell.angle_gamma   90.00
#
_symmetry.space_group_name_H-M   'P 1'
#
loop_
_entity.id
_entity.type
_entity.pdbx_description
1 polymer ?
#
loop_
_entity_poly.entity_id
_entity_poly.type
_entity_poly.pdbx_seq_one_letter_code
_entity_poly.pdbx_strand_id
1 'polypeptide(L)'
;MRTSRILVVVLVLALLLAVFPSAVMAAPSEGIFYSCDVSYRVRAGDTLSQIAKSNGVYTATLVNLNGIANPNRIYVGQILCLRGGSYSAAGYRYVVVAGDTLSAIARNFGYSISYLASVNHIVNPNYIVVGQVIIIPKW
;
A
#
# COMPACT_ATOMS: atom_id res chain seq x y z
N MET A 1 -53.37 53.73 19.20
CA MET A 1 -53.05 52.80 20.31
C MET A 1 -51.53 52.66 20.41
N ARG A 2 -51.00 52.59 21.64
CA ARG A 2 -49.59 52.39 22.09
C ARG A 2 -48.54 52.13 20.98
N THR A 3 -47.54 52.96 20.68
CA THR A 3 -46.40 53.48 21.50
C THR A 3 -45.50 52.45 22.20
N SER A 4 -44.33 52.25 21.58
CA SER A 4 -42.99 52.21 22.23
C SER A 4 -42.47 50.93 22.91
N ARG A 5 -41.11 50.87 22.90
CA ARG A 5 -40.17 50.08 23.74
C ARG A 5 -39.75 48.73 23.14
N ILE A 6 -38.46 48.34 23.14
CA ILE A 6 -37.22 48.99 23.63
C ILE A 6 -35.98 48.42 22.87
N LEU A 7 -34.83 49.07 23.05
CA LEU A 7 -33.45 48.73 22.64
C LEU A 7 -33.12 47.23 22.39
N VAL A 8 -32.24 46.96 21.41
CA VAL A 8 -30.95 46.20 21.51
C VAL A 8 -30.39 45.92 20.09
N VAL A 9 -29.09 45.96 19.77
CA VAL A 9 -27.95 46.80 20.22
C VAL A 9 -26.78 46.65 19.19
N VAL A 10 -25.92 47.67 18.98
CA VAL A 10 -24.59 47.63 18.28
C VAL A 10 -24.60 47.11 16.80
N LEU A 11 -24.24 47.84 15.72
CA LEU A 11 -23.18 48.82 15.45
C LEU A 11 -21.74 48.26 15.43
N VAL A 12 -21.35 47.52 14.38
CA VAL A 12 -19.94 47.36 13.99
C VAL A 12 -19.78 47.40 12.46
N LEU A 13 -18.96 48.33 11.96
CA LEU A 13 -18.36 48.29 10.62
C LEU A 13 -17.30 47.18 10.56
N ALA A 14 -17.31 46.35 9.52
CA ALA A 14 -16.11 45.60 9.12
C ALA A 14 -16.07 45.37 7.60
N LEU A 15 -15.15 46.09 6.94
CA LEU A 15 -14.73 45.87 5.56
C LEU A 15 -14.01 44.51 5.45
N LEU A 16 -14.49 43.57 4.62
CA LEU A 16 -13.76 42.35 4.29
C LEU A 16 -13.77 42.02 2.79
N LEU A 17 -12.64 42.39 2.18
CA LEU A 17 -11.87 41.61 1.19
C LEU A 17 -12.60 40.96 0.00
N ALA A 18 -12.35 41.58 -1.16
CA ALA A 18 -11.95 40.93 -2.41
C ALA A 18 -12.44 39.48 -2.66
N VAL A 19 -13.49 39.37 -3.48
CA VAL A 19 -13.76 38.14 -4.24
C VAL A 19 -12.69 38.00 -5.33
N PHE A 20 -11.50 37.54 -4.95
CA PHE A 20 -10.58 36.96 -5.92
C PHE A 20 -11.26 35.71 -6.49
N PRO A 21 -11.36 35.54 -7.82
CA PRO A 21 -11.82 34.28 -8.38
C PRO A 21 -10.88 33.20 -7.87
N SER A 22 -11.43 32.19 -7.19
CA SER A 22 -10.64 31.11 -6.63
C SER A 22 -9.90 30.43 -7.77
N ALA A 23 -8.60 30.73 -7.89
CA ALA A 23 -7.67 29.81 -8.49
C ALA A 23 -7.77 28.53 -7.64
N VAL A 24 -8.58 27.58 -8.12
CA VAL A 24 -8.47 26.20 -7.69
C VAL A 24 -7.05 25.82 -8.06
N MET A 25 -6.15 25.91 -7.08
CA MET A 25 -4.94 25.14 -7.09
C MET A 25 -5.43 23.71 -7.26
N ALA A 26 -5.25 23.17 -8.46
CA ALA A 26 -5.20 21.75 -8.63
C ALA A 26 -4.03 21.31 -7.75
N ALA A 27 -4.36 20.84 -6.53
CA ALA A 27 -3.40 20.13 -5.71
C ALA A 27 -2.79 19.05 -6.61
N PRO A 28 -1.48 18.75 -6.48
CA PRO A 28 -0.90 17.63 -7.19
C PRO A 28 -1.79 16.43 -6.89
N SER A 29 -2.40 15.85 -7.93
CA SER A 29 -3.24 14.68 -7.75
C SER A 29 -2.38 13.64 -7.05
N GLU A 30 -2.84 13.18 -5.88
CA GLU A 30 -2.16 12.19 -5.01
C GLU A 30 -1.99 10.87 -5.77
N GLY A 31 -1.06 10.86 -6.72
CA GLY A 31 -0.57 9.67 -7.38
C GLY A 31 0.10 8.85 -6.30
N ILE A 32 -0.33 7.59 -6.15
CA ILE A 32 0.26 6.69 -5.16
C ILE A 32 1.71 6.43 -5.58
N PHE A 33 2.62 7.24 -5.04
CA PHE A 33 4.04 6.99 -5.09
C PHE A 33 4.28 5.71 -4.30
N TYR A 34 4.55 4.61 -5.01
CA TYR A 34 5.18 3.43 -4.44
C TYR A 34 6.61 3.81 -4.06
N SER A 35 6.77 4.52 -2.93
CA SER A 35 8.09 4.75 -2.37
C SER A 35 8.69 3.41 -1.97
N CYS A 36 10.01 3.31 -2.01
CA CYS A 36 10.70 2.20 -1.40
C CYS A 36 11.29 2.68 -0.08
N ASP A 37 10.79 2.16 1.04
CA ASP A 37 11.21 2.55 2.38
C ASP A 37 12.60 1.99 2.70
N VAL A 38 12.82 0.72 2.37
CA VAL A 38 14.11 0.05 2.55
C VAL A 38 14.55 -0.56 1.23
N SER A 39 15.74 -0.20 0.75
CA SER A 39 16.31 -0.71 -0.51
C SER A 39 17.70 -1.33 -0.29
N TYR A 40 18.10 -2.20 -1.22
CA TYR A 40 19.36 -2.92 -1.21
C TYR A 40 20.01 -2.88 -2.59
N ARG A 41 21.29 -2.50 -2.65
CA ARG A 41 22.08 -2.56 -3.89
C ARG A 41 22.80 -3.90 -3.98
N VAL A 42 22.42 -4.71 -4.97
CA VAL A 42 23.01 -6.02 -5.26
C VAL A 42 24.52 -5.91 -5.47
N ARG A 43 25.28 -6.78 -4.82
CA ARG A 43 26.74 -6.88 -4.84
C ARG A 43 27.19 -8.11 -5.62
N ALA A 44 28.47 -8.18 -5.94
CA ALA A 44 29.04 -9.36 -6.58
C ALA A 44 28.96 -10.58 -5.64
N GLY A 45 28.40 -11.69 -6.13
CA GLY A 45 28.22 -12.93 -5.36
C GLY A 45 26.88 -13.04 -4.63
N ASP A 46 26.04 -12.00 -4.62
CA ASP A 46 24.71 -12.08 -4.01
C ASP A 46 23.75 -12.99 -4.79
N THR A 47 22.88 -13.68 -4.05
CA THR A 47 21.66 -14.28 -4.59
C THR A 47 20.42 -13.64 -3.98
N LEU A 48 19.31 -13.63 -4.72
CA LEU A 48 18.05 -13.04 -4.26
C LEU A 48 17.55 -13.69 -2.94
N SER A 49 17.81 -14.99 -2.75
CA SER A 49 17.46 -15.72 -1.54
C SER A 49 18.34 -15.37 -0.34
N GLN A 50 19.64 -15.14 -0.54
CA GLN A 50 20.53 -14.65 0.52
C GLN A 50 20.18 -13.21 0.93
N ILE A 51 19.96 -12.31 -0.02
CA ILE A 51 19.51 -10.93 0.26
C ILE A 51 18.20 -10.97 1.06
N ALA A 52 17.22 -11.75 0.60
CA ALA A 52 15.93 -11.87 1.27
C ALA A 52 16.10 -12.37 2.72
N LYS A 53 16.79 -13.50 2.91
CA LYS A 53 17.04 -14.11 4.23
C LYS A 53 17.77 -13.16 5.19
N SER A 54 18.83 -12.49 4.72
CA SER A 54 19.63 -11.57 5.54
C SER A 54 18.88 -10.31 5.96
N ASN A 55 17.82 -9.94 5.24
CA ASN A 55 16.97 -8.79 5.56
C ASN A 55 15.60 -9.19 6.14
N GLY A 56 15.42 -10.46 6.54
CA GLY A 56 14.19 -10.95 7.18
C GLY A 56 12.95 -10.99 6.26
N VAL A 57 13.12 -10.85 4.94
CA VAL A 57 12.03 -10.88 3.97
C VAL A 57 12.00 -12.20 3.19
N TYR A 58 10.84 -12.60 2.69
CA TYR A 58 10.71 -13.81 1.89
C TYR A 58 11.15 -13.54 0.45
N THR A 59 11.84 -14.51 -0.18
CA THR A 59 12.31 -14.37 -1.55
C THR A 59 11.16 -14.11 -2.53
N ALA A 60 10.01 -14.77 -2.36
CA ALA A 60 8.84 -14.53 -3.22
C ALA A 60 8.23 -13.12 -2.99
N THR A 61 8.21 -12.61 -1.76
CA THR A 61 7.83 -11.21 -1.51
C THR A 61 8.78 -10.25 -2.23
N LEU A 62 10.09 -10.51 -2.18
CA LEU A 62 11.10 -9.70 -2.84
C LEU A 62 11.00 -9.75 -4.38
N VAL A 63 10.68 -10.93 -4.93
CA VAL A 63 10.39 -11.13 -6.36
C VAL A 63 9.21 -10.27 -6.81
N ASN A 64 8.09 -10.34 -6.09
CA ASN A 64 6.86 -9.65 -6.46
C ASN A 64 6.97 -8.12 -6.27
N LEU A 65 7.55 -7.67 -5.16
CA LEU A 65 7.80 -6.25 -4.86
C LEU A 65 8.69 -5.56 -5.93
N ASN A 66 9.55 -6.31 -6.61
CA ASN A 66 10.47 -5.80 -7.63
C ASN A 66 10.11 -6.20 -9.08
N GLY A 67 8.97 -6.87 -9.29
CA GLY A 67 8.56 -7.34 -10.62
C GLY A 67 9.56 -8.30 -11.29
N ILE A 68 10.31 -9.09 -10.51
CA ILE A 68 11.39 -9.94 -11.02
C ILE A 68 10.81 -11.17 -11.73
N ALA A 69 10.95 -11.25 -13.05
CA ALA A 69 10.46 -12.41 -13.81
C ALA A 69 11.24 -13.72 -13.54
N ASN A 70 12.53 -13.63 -13.17
CA ASN A 70 13.36 -14.80 -12.87
C ASN A 70 14.16 -14.57 -11.58
N PRO A 71 13.82 -15.24 -10.46
CA PRO A 71 14.48 -15.07 -9.17
C PRO A 71 15.98 -15.37 -9.17
N ASN A 72 16.45 -16.17 -10.13
CA ASN A 72 17.86 -16.57 -10.28
C ASN A 72 18.66 -15.60 -11.19
N ARG A 73 18.05 -14.49 -11.65
CA ARG A 73 18.71 -13.46 -12.46
C ARG A 73 18.52 -12.08 -11.82
N ILE A 74 19.48 -11.73 -10.97
CA ILE A 74 19.71 -10.35 -10.51
C ILE A 74 21.10 -9.88 -10.97
N TYR A 75 21.27 -8.57 -11.10
CA TYR A 75 22.48 -7.97 -11.65
C TYR A 75 23.22 -7.15 -10.59
N VAL A 76 24.55 -7.18 -10.59
CA VAL A 76 25.36 -6.34 -9.69
C VAL A 76 25.05 -4.86 -9.94
N GLY A 77 24.79 -4.11 -8.88
CA GLY A 77 24.39 -2.71 -8.94
C GLY A 77 22.88 -2.49 -9.08
N GLN A 78 22.08 -3.53 -9.34
CA GLN A 78 20.61 -3.46 -9.30
C GLN A 78 20.15 -3.00 -7.91
N ILE A 79 19.19 -2.07 -7.86
CA ILE A 79 18.51 -1.69 -6.63
C ILE A 79 17.29 -2.59 -6.49
N LEU A 80 17.22 -3.32 -5.38
CA LEU A 80 16.06 -4.09 -4.96
C LEU A 80 15.36 -3.31 -3.85
N CYS A 81 14.06 -3.10 -4.00
CA CYS A 81 13.22 -2.70 -2.90
C CYS A 81 13.01 -3.89 -1.97
N LEU A 82 13.43 -3.77 -0.70
CA LEU A 82 13.20 -4.77 0.35
C LEU A 82 11.84 -4.54 1.03
N ARG A 83 11.44 -3.28 1.19
CA ARG A 83 10.18 -2.87 1.82
C ARG A 83 9.54 -1.71 1.08
N GLY A 84 8.28 -1.85 0.70
CA GLY A 84 7.48 -0.77 0.15
C GLY A 84 7.16 0.28 1.21
N GLY A 85 7.33 1.55 0.87
CA GLY A 85 6.95 2.68 1.71
C GLY A 85 5.51 3.13 1.45
N SER A 86 4.93 3.72 2.50
CA SER A 86 3.56 4.23 2.59
C SER A 86 2.45 3.18 2.49
N TYR A 87 1.51 3.28 3.44
CA TYR A 87 0.34 2.42 3.63
C TYR A 87 -0.72 2.61 2.53
N SER A 88 -0.40 2.26 1.29
CA SER A 88 -1.43 1.99 0.30
C SER A 88 -2.15 0.71 0.71
N ALA A 89 -3.39 0.84 1.20
CA ALA A 89 -4.24 -0.28 1.64
C ALA A 89 -4.48 -1.34 0.55
N ALA A 90 -4.17 -1.02 -0.70
CA ALA A 90 -4.04 -1.99 -1.78
C ALA A 90 -2.77 -2.84 -1.61
N GLY A 91 -2.93 -4.00 -0.97
CA GLY A 91 -1.98 -5.11 -1.12
C GLY A 91 -1.82 -5.57 -2.58
N TYR A 92 -0.84 -6.42 -2.85
CA TYR A 92 -0.69 -7.06 -4.16
C TYR A 92 -1.87 -7.98 -4.44
N ARG A 93 -2.29 -8.07 -5.71
CA ARG A 93 -3.38 -8.96 -6.15
C ARG A 93 -2.77 -10.25 -6.70
N TYR A 94 -2.83 -11.32 -5.91
CA TYR A 94 -2.43 -12.66 -6.34
C TYR A 94 -3.64 -13.40 -6.91
N VAL A 95 -3.55 -13.94 -8.12
CA VAL A 95 -4.61 -14.76 -8.73
C VAL A 95 -4.29 -16.22 -8.46
N VAL A 96 -5.19 -16.92 -7.76
CA VAL A 96 -5.07 -18.34 -7.42
C VAL A 96 -5.02 -19.17 -8.71
N VAL A 97 -4.02 -20.05 -8.83
CA VAL A 97 -3.85 -21.00 -9.93
C VAL A 97 -4.12 -22.44 -9.49
N ALA A 98 -4.18 -23.38 -10.43
CA ALA A 98 -4.44 -24.78 -10.13
C ALA A 98 -3.32 -25.37 -9.24
N GLY A 99 -3.69 -25.96 -8.11
CA GLY A 99 -2.76 -26.54 -7.13
C GLY A 99 -2.41 -25.63 -5.96
N ASP A 100 -2.84 -24.37 -5.95
CA ASP A 100 -2.63 -23.46 -4.82
C ASP A 100 -3.44 -23.85 -3.59
N THR A 101 -2.91 -23.47 -2.42
CA THR A 101 -3.66 -23.42 -1.16
C THR A 101 -3.35 -22.12 -0.45
N LEU A 102 -4.28 -21.60 0.36
CA LEU A 102 -4.01 -20.39 1.14
C LEU A 102 -2.82 -20.58 2.10
N SER A 103 -2.58 -21.82 2.55
CA SER A 103 -1.42 -22.16 3.38
C SER A 103 -0.07 -22.03 2.65
N ALA A 104 -0.02 -22.39 1.36
CA ALA A 104 1.17 -22.23 0.53
C ALA A 104 1.38 -20.76 0.17
N ILE A 105 0.32 -20.05 -0.23
CA ILE A 105 0.35 -18.61 -0.53
C ILE A 105 0.82 -17.82 0.69
N ALA A 106 0.19 -18.01 1.86
CA ALA A 106 0.56 -17.34 3.10
C ALA A 106 2.03 -17.59 3.45
N ARG A 107 2.50 -18.85 3.38
CA ARG A 107 3.91 -19.21 3.63
C ARG A 107 4.88 -18.56 2.65
N ASN A 108 4.54 -18.51 1.36
CA ASN A 108 5.38 -17.90 0.33
C ASN A 108 5.56 -16.39 0.56
N PHE A 109 4.50 -15.71 1.03
CA PHE A 109 4.52 -14.28 1.32
C PHE A 109 4.84 -13.93 2.79
N GLY A 110 5.06 -14.93 3.64
CA GLY A 110 5.46 -14.75 5.03
C GLY A 110 4.35 -14.45 6.04
N TYR A 111 3.09 -14.62 5.66
CA TYR A 111 1.94 -14.39 6.53
C TYR A 111 1.52 -15.66 7.26
N SER A 112 0.87 -15.49 8.42
CA SER A 112 0.06 -16.57 8.98
C SER A 112 -1.18 -16.79 8.11
N ILE A 113 -1.65 -18.03 8.06
CA ILE A 113 -2.86 -18.40 7.30
C ILE A 113 -4.07 -17.60 7.82
N SER A 114 -4.18 -17.43 9.14
CA SER A 114 -5.26 -16.70 9.79
C SER A 114 -5.26 -15.20 9.46
N TYR A 115 -4.08 -14.56 9.40
CA TYR A 115 -3.97 -13.16 9.00
C TYR A 115 -4.29 -12.97 7.51
N LEU A 116 -3.77 -13.83 6.63
CA LEU A 116 -4.06 -13.70 5.21
C LEU A 116 -5.55 -13.99 4.92
N ALA A 117 -6.15 -14.94 5.62
CA ALA A 117 -7.58 -15.22 5.54
C ALA A 117 -8.44 -14.04 6.02
N SER A 118 -8.10 -13.42 7.16
CA SER A 118 -8.89 -12.32 7.73
C SER A 118 -8.87 -11.07 6.85
N VAL A 119 -7.71 -10.69 6.30
CA VAL A 119 -7.60 -9.54 5.37
C VAL A 119 -8.34 -9.78 4.05
N ASN A 120 -8.57 -11.04 3.68
CA ASN A 120 -9.31 -11.42 2.47
C ASN A 120 -10.76 -11.82 2.73
N HIS A 121 -11.25 -11.71 3.97
CA HIS A 121 -12.57 -12.16 4.40
C HIS A 121 -12.86 -13.64 4.05
N ILE A 122 -11.82 -14.49 4.01
CA ILE A 122 -11.93 -15.92 3.69
C ILE A 122 -12.38 -16.67 4.94
N VAL A 123 -13.63 -17.12 4.94
CA VAL A 123 -14.25 -17.85 6.06
C VAL A 123 -13.63 -19.24 6.25
N ASN A 124 -13.32 -19.95 5.16
CA ASN A 124 -12.67 -21.26 5.19
C ASN A 124 -11.29 -21.20 4.50
N PRO A 125 -10.19 -21.11 5.26
CA PRO A 125 -8.82 -21.08 4.72
C PRO A 125 -8.42 -22.27 3.85
N ASN A 126 -9.12 -23.41 3.98
CA ASN A 126 -8.88 -24.62 3.19
C ASN A 126 -9.66 -24.63 1.86
N TYR A 127 -10.45 -23.59 1.58
CA TYR A 127 -11.24 -23.47 0.36
C TYR A 127 -10.97 -22.13 -0.34
N ILE A 128 -10.13 -22.19 -1.36
CA ILE A 128 -9.91 -21.13 -2.35
C ILE A 128 -10.09 -21.72 -3.75
N VAL A 129 -10.51 -20.91 -4.72
CA VAL A 129 -10.81 -21.38 -6.09
C VAL A 129 -9.88 -20.74 -7.12
N VAL A 130 -9.59 -21.46 -8.20
CA VAL A 130 -8.79 -20.94 -9.31
C VAL A 130 -9.45 -19.68 -9.88
N GLY A 131 -8.65 -18.65 -10.14
CA GLY A 131 -9.11 -17.32 -10.56
C GLY A 131 -9.53 -16.39 -9.41
N GLN A 132 -9.65 -16.88 -8.17
CA GLN A 132 -9.86 -16.03 -7.00
C GLN A 132 -8.70 -15.06 -6.82
N VAL A 133 -9.00 -13.81 -6.49
CA VAL A 133 -7.98 -12.82 -6.15
C VAL A 133 -7.77 -12.78 -4.64
N ILE A 134 -6.54 -13.01 -4.21
CA ILE A 134 -6.06 -12.82 -2.84
C ILE A 134 -5.28 -11.51 -2.78
N ILE A 135 -5.72 -10.60 -1.92
CA ILE A 135 -4.96 -9.42 -1.49
C ILE A 135 -3.86 -9.90 -0.54
N ILE A 136 -2.62 -9.84 -1.02
CA ILE A 136 -1.41 -10.03 -0.22
C ILE A 136 -1.01 -8.65 0.32
N PRO A 137 -1.06 -8.38 1.64
CA PRO A 137 -0.71 -7.06 2.16
C PRO A 137 0.74 -6.64 1.84
N LYS A 138 1.07 -5.38 2.15
CA LYS A 138 2.46 -4.92 2.22
C LYS A 138 2.85 -4.76 3.70
N TRP A 139 4.10 -5.08 4.06
CA TRP A 139 4.68 -4.95 5.41
C TRP A 139 5.27 -3.55 5.65
#